data_AF-X0UY84-F1
#
_entry.id   AF-X0UY84-F1
#
_cell.length_a   1.000
_cell.length_b   1.000
_cell.length_c   1.000
_cell.angle_alpha   90.00
_cell.angle_beta   90.00
_cell.angle_gamma   90.00
#
_symmetry.space_group_name_H-M   'P 1'
#
loop_
_entity.id
_entity.type
_entity.pdbx_description
1 polymer ?
#
loop_
_entity_poly.entity_id
_entity_poly.type
_entity_poly.pdbx_seq_one_letter_code
_entity_poly.pdbx_strand_id
1 'polypeptide(L)'
;ANTMAVVTEVLGMSLIRCSTTLAIDPLKRTQAYESGRRIVELIKRDIKPRDIMTKDAFENAIRVDMAMGGSTNTVLHIPAIAREAGLDIDVGMFDTISRETPNLCAIIPAGTNEMADIDKAGGVPGVLSRLKGMVKDGLTVNGKPIRQIAEQGRVLDDDIIRTLENAYSYEGGIAVLKGNIANSSIIKQTAVEKEMMVHSGPARIFYTEKELLDAIEVKSIAQGDVVVLPFQGPSGAPGMPEMLTPTDALKGAGYTRVALITDGRFSG
;
A
#
# COMPACT_ATOMS: atom_id res chain seq x y z
N ALA A 1 6.74 -2.71 -5.05
CA ALA A 1 7.71 -1.66 -5.48
C ALA A 1 7.02 -0.29 -5.66
N ASN A 2 6.09 -0.15 -6.61
CA ASN A 2 5.39 1.11 -6.88
C ASN A 2 4.81 1.79 -5.64
N THR A 3 4.17 1.02 -4.75
CA THR A 3 3.64 1.54 -3.48
C THR A 3 4.71 2.23 -2.63
N MET A 4 5.89 1.61 -2.45
CA MET A 4 6.96 2.23 -1.66
C MET A 4 7.58 3.44 -2.36
N ALA A 5 7.58 3.48 -3.69
CA ALA A 5 7.99 4.68 -4.43
C ALA A 5 7.03 5.84 -4.16
N VAL A 6 5.71 5.59 -4.21
CA VAL A 6 4.66 6.57 -3.87
C VAL A 6 4.80 7.04 -2.42
N VAL A 7 4.92 6.10 -1.46
CA VAL A 7 5.15 6.40 -0.05
C VAL A 7 6.38 7.30 0.11
N THR A 8 7.48 7.02 -0.58
CA THR A 8 8.71 7.83 -0.51
C THR A 8 8.50 9.24 -1.05
N GLU A 9 7.73 9.41 -2.13
CA GLU A 9 7.39 10.72 -2.68
C GLU A 9 6.51 11.52 -1.71
N VAL A 10 5.50 10.89 -1.11
CA VAL A 10 4.57 11.56 -0.19
C VAL A 10 5.19 11.86 1.17
N LEU A 11 6.10 11.01 1.65
CA LEU A 11 6.98 11.32 2.79
C LEU A 11 7.86 12.55 2.53
N GLY A 12 7.89 13.05 1.29
CA GLY A 12 8.69 14.19 0.90
C GLY A 12 10.15 13.83 0.67
N MET A 13 10.49 12.55 0.51
CA MET A 13 11.87 12.06 0.35
C MET A 13 12.26 11.77 -1.11
N SER A 14 11.35 11.99 -2.06
CA SER A 14 11.61 11.90 -3.49
C SER A 14 11.11 13.14 -4.23
N LEU A 15 11.69 13.40 -5.40
CA LEU A 15 11.20 14.44 -6.29
C LEU A 15 9.78 14.14 -6.76
N ILE A 16 9.02 15.21 -6.97
CA ILE A 16 7.65 15.15 -7.51
C ILE A 16 7.60 14.33 -8.80
N ARG A 17 6.57 13.48 -8.92
CA ARG A 17 6.29 12.51 -10.00
C ARG A 17 7.31 11.40 -10.18
N CYS A 18 8.40 11.37 -9.41
CA CYS A 18 9.43 10.33 -9.58
C CYS A 18 8.87 8.93 -9.32
N SER A 19 7.85 8.80 -8.45
CA SER A 19 7.22 7.51 -8.15
C SER A 19 6.37 6.94 -9.29
N THR A 20 5.86 7.78 -10.19
CA THR A 20 4.93 7.38 -11.25
C THR A 20 5.55 7.46 -12.65
N THR A 21 6.59 8.27 -12.84
CA THR A 21 7.31 8.37 -14.13
C THR A 21 7.94 7.03 -14.50
N LEU A 22 7.67 6.57 -15.72
CA LEU A 22 8.15 5.28 -16.24
C LEU A 22 9.68 5.20 -16.28
N ALA A 23 10.22 3.98 -16.12
CA ALA A 23 11.66 3.76 -16.10
C ALA A 23 12.37 4.13 -17.41
N ILE A 24 11.69 3.94 -18.55
CA ILE A 24 12.22 4.24 -19.89
C ILE A 24 11.98 5.69 -20.32
N ASP A 25 11.23 6.48 -19.54
CA ASP A 25 10.92 7.87 -19.87
C ASP A 25 12.19 8.74 -19.75
N PRO A 26 12.52 9.58 -20.74
CA PRO A 26 13.64 10.52 -20.66
C PRO A 26 13.59 11.42 -19.40
N LEU A 27 12.39 11.73 -18.89
CA LEU A 27 12.18 12.48 -17.67
C LEU A 27 12.84 11.80 -16.46
N LYS A 28 12.97 10.47 -16.43
CA LYS A 28 13.64 9.75 -15.35
C LYS A 28 15.12 10.14 -15.23
N ARG A 29 15.81 10.38 -16.35
CA ARG A 29 17.20 10.88 -16.36
C ARG A 29 17.27 12.32 -15.85
N THR A 30 16.32 13.16 -16.23
CA THR A 30 16.21 14.53 -15.71
C THR A 30 15.98 14.52 -14.20
N GLN A 31 15.06 13.69 -13.70
CA GLN A 31 14.79 13.52 -12.26
C GLN A 31 16.05 13.04 -11.50
N ALA A 32 16.83 12.13 -12.08
CA ALA A 32 18.10 11.70 -11.48
C ALA A 32 19.11 12.85 -11.37
N TYR A 33 19.26 13.66 -12.43
CA TYR A 33 20.14 14.84 -12.41
C TYR A 33 19.68 15.89 -11.40
N GLU A 34 18.37 16.21 -11.38
CA GLU A 34 17.80 17.15 -10.43
C GLU A 34 17.90 16.65 -8.98
N SER A 35 17.86 15.33 -8.75
CA SER A 35 18.10 14.76 -7.42
C SER A 35 19.53 15.06 -6.94
N GLY A 36 20.51 14.99 -7.83
CA GLY A 36 21.90 15.37 -7.57
C GLY A 36 22.08 16.86 -7.25
N ARG A 37 21.37 17.74 -7.96
CA ARG A 37 21.34 19.17 -7.62
C ARG A 37 20.72 19.41 -6.26
N ARG A 38 19.61 18.70 -6.00
CA ARG A 38 18.80 18.95 -4.83
C ARG A 38 19.48 18.52 -3.53
N ILE A 39 20.19 17.40 -3.53
CA ILE A 39 20.94 16.97 -2.35
C ILE A 39 22.04 17.99 -1.95
N VAL A 40 22.70 18.63 -2.93
CA VAL A 40 23.68 19.70 -2.65
C VAL A 40 23.01 20.89 -1.95
N GLU A 41 21.81 21.27 -2.38
CA GLU A 41 21.04 22.35 -1.74
C GLU A 41 20.59 21.99 -0.33
N LEU A 42 20.13 20.76 -0.10
CA LEU A 42 19.72 20.28 1.22
C LEU A 42 20.90 20.30 2.21
N ILE A 43 22.09 19.86 1.77
CA ILE A 43 23.32 19.89 2.57
C ILE A 43 23.68 21.34 2.93
N LYS A 44 23.66 22.26 1.97
CA LYS A 44 23.97 23.68 2.22
C LYS A 44 23.02 24.33 3.22
N ARG A 45 21.79 23.83 3.32
CA ARG A 45 20.75 24.33 4.23
C ARG A 45 20.62 23.52 5.52
N ASP A 46 21.48 22.51 5.70
CA ASP A 46 21.44 21.53 6.80
C ASP A 46 20.05 20.88 7.01
N ILE A 47 19.34 20.56 5.92
CA ILE A 47 18.05 19.86 6.00
C ILE A 47 18.31 18.35 6.03
N LYS A 48 17.85 17.70 7.10
CA LYS A 48 18.06 16.28 7.39
C LYS A 48 16.78 15.48 7.16
N PRO A 49 16.86 14.14 6.97
CA PRO A 49 15.67 13.30 6.80
C PRO A 49 14.65 13.43 7.93
N ARG A 50 15.09 13.61 9.19
CA ARG A 50 14.20 13.78 10.35
C ARG A 50 13.45 15.13 10.37
N ASP A 51 13.92 16.12 9.62
CA ASP A 51 13.20 17.39 9.46
C ASP A 51 12.02 17.27 8.46
N ILE A 52 12.06 16.23 7.61
CA ILE A 52 11.07 15.95 6.57
C ILE A 52 10.11 14.83 7.01
N MET A 53 10.65 13.71 7.51
CA MET A 53 9.89 12.52 7.90
C MET A 53 9.30 12.68 9.31
N THR A 54 8.40 13.65 9.46
CA THR A 54 7.62 13.89 10.69
C THR A 54 6.43 12.94 10.79
N LYS A 55 5.77 12.90 11.96
CA LYS A 55 4.52 12.14 12.14
C LYS A 55 3.47 12.49 11.08
N ASP A 56 3.35 13.78 10.76
CA ASP A 56 2.44 14.29 9.73
C ASP A 56 2.79 13.80 8.32
N ALA A 57 4.09 13.70 7.99
CA ALA A 57 4.54 13.15 6.72
C ALA A 57 4.18 11.66 6.59
N PHE A 58 4.33 10.88 7.66
CA PHE A 58 3.90 9.49 7.67
C PHE A 58 2.38 9.34 7.62
N GLU A 59 1.61 10.20 8.30
CA GLU A 59 0.15 10.22 8.21
C GLU A 59 -0.30 10.47 6.76
N ASN A 60 0.32 11.42 6.07
CA ASN A 60 0.09 11.67 4.65
C ASN A 60 0.44 10.46 3.79
N ALA A 61 1.57 9.80 4.07
CA ALA A 61 2.00 8.64 3.30
C ALA A 61 1.04 7.46 3.44
N ILE A 62 0.56 7.18 4.66
CA ILE A 62 -0.47 6.17 4.90
C ILE A 62 -1.77 6.56 4.19
N ARG A 63 -2.18 7.83 4.26
CA ARG A 63 -3.39 8.31 3.60
C ARG A 63 -3.34 8.14 2.08
N VAL A 64 -2.22 8.49 1.43
CA VAL A 64 -2.08 8.27 -0.01
C VAL A 64 -2.01 6.77 -0.35
N ASP A 65 -1.36 5.95 0.49
CA ASP A 65 -1.36 4.49 0.34
C ASP A 65 -2.78 3.90 0.37
N MET A 66 -3.63 4.35 1.30
CA MET A 66 -5.05 3.99 1.37
C MET A 66 -5.81 4.43 0.12
N ALA A 67 -5.63 5.68 -0.30
CA ALA A 67 -6.32 6.23 -1.46
C ALA A 67 -5.93 5.53 -2.76
N MET A 68 -4.70 5.02 -2.88
CA MET A 68 -4.22 4.31 -4.07
C MET A 68 -4.41 2.80 -4.01
N GLY A 69 -4.90 2.24 -2.90
CA GLY A 69 -5.11 0.80 -2.76
C GLY A 69 -3.79 0.02 -2.73
N GLY A 70 -2.80 0.56 -2.01
CA GLY A 70 -1.44 0.03 -2.00
C GLY A 70 -1.26 -1.36 -1.38
N SER A 71 -0.01 -1.79 -1.32
CA SER A 71 0.38 -3.11 -0.80
C SER A 71 0.31 -3.15 0.73
N THR A 72 -0.16 -4.26 1.29
CA THR A 72 -0.16 -4.51 2.74
C THR A 72 1.25 -4.48 3.36
N ASN A 73 2.30 -4.65 2.56
CA ASN A 73 3.70 -4.54 3.00
C ASN A 73 4.05 -3.14 3.53
N THR A 74 3.26 -2.09 3.23
CA THR A 74 3.45 -0.74 3.82
C THR A 74 3.28 -0.75 5.34
N VAL A 75 2.42 -1.62 5.87
CA VAL A 75 2.22 -1.79 7.32
C VAL A 75 3.48 -2.35 8.01
N LEU A 76 4.40 -2.96 7.26
CA LEU A 76 5.71 -3.38 7.76
C LEU A 76 6.77 -2.29 7.57
N HIS A 77 6.82 -1.70 6.37
CA HIS A 77 7.88 -0.77 6.00
C HIS A 77 7.74 0.61 6.67
N ILE A 78 6.54 1.17 6.72
CA ILE A 78 6.33 2.52 7.28
C ILE A 78 6.71 2.56 8.77
N PRO A 79 6.23 1.65 9.64
CA PRO A 79 6.66 1.63 11.04
C PRO A 79 8.17 1.42 11.22
N ALA A 80 8.79 0.59 10.37
CA ALA A 80 10.24 0.38 10.41
C ALA A 80 11.02 1.67 10.09
N ILE A 81 10.62 2.39 9.04
CA ILE A 81 11.24 3.67 8.66
C ILE A 81 10.98 4.75 9.73
N ALA A 82 9.75 4.81 10.26
CA ALA A 82 9.38 5.75 11.32
C ALA A 82 10.24 5.56 12.57
N ARG A 83 10.51 4.30 12.96
CA ARG A 83 11.38 3.98 14.10
C ARG A 83 12.79 4.54 13.93
N GLU A 84 13.39 4.44 12.75
CA GLU A 84 14.71 5.03 12.45
C GLU A 84 14.69 6.57 12.48
N ALA A 85 13.54 7.17 12.15
CA ALA A 85 13.30 8.60 12.33
C ALA A 85 13.07 9.00 13.80
N GLY A 86 12.99 8.03 14.74
CA GLY A 86 12.72 8.27 16.15
C GLY A 86 11.23 8.47 16.48
N LEU A 87 10.35 7.98 15.60
CA LEU A 87 8.90 8.07 15.73
C LEU A 87 8.29 6.69 15.94
N ASP A 88 7.21 6.63 16.70
CA ASP A 88 6.42 5.42 16.88
C ASP A 88 5.11 5.54 16.09
N ILE A 89 4.92 4.62 15.16
CA ILE A 89 3.72 4.52 14.32
C ILE A 89 3.19 3.10 14.48
N ASP A 90 2.05 2.99 15.13
CA ASP A 90 1.39 1.72 15.33
C ASP A 90 0.42 1.39 14.18
N VAL A 91 0.00 0.13 14.14
CA VAL A 91 -0.98 -0.39 13.19
C VAL A 91 -2.38 0.22 13.36
N GLY A 92 -2.72 0.72 14.55
CA GLY A 92 -3.99 1.40 14.82
C GLY A 92 -4.13 2.70 14.03
N MET A 93 -3.03 3.41 13.77
CA MET A 93 -3.03 4.58 12.88
C MET A 93 -3.51 4.22 11.47
N PHE A 94 -3.12 3.05 10.94
CA PHE A 94 -3.57 2.59 9.63
C PHE A 94 -5.08 2.34 9.61
N ASP A 95 -5.65 1.73 10.65
CA ASP A 95 -7.10 1.50 10.74
C ASP A 95 -7.88 2.81 10.77
N THR A 96 -7.46 3.76 11.61
CA THR A 96 -8.09 5.09 11.70
C THR A 96 -8.06 5.82 10.35
N ILE A 97 -6.87 5.89 9.72
CA ILE A 97 -6.72 6.59 8.43
C ILE A 97 -7.50 5.87 7.34
N SER A 98 -7.52 4.54 7.32
CA SER A 98 -8.29 3.77 6.34
C SER A 98 -9.78 4.09 6.39
N ARG A 99 -10.38 4.20 7.59
CA ARG A 99 -11.80 4.55 7.75
C ARG A 99 -12.15 5.96 7.27
N GLU A 100 -11.19 6.86 7.27
CA GLU A 100 -11.37 8.27 6.91
C GLU A 100 -10.96 8.59 5.47
N THR A 101 -10.36 7.63 4.76
CA THR A 101 -9.74 7.87 3.46
C THR A 101 -10.41 7.06 2.35
N PRO A 102 -11.08 7.71 1.39
CA PRO A 102 -11.65 7.00 0.24
C PRO A 102 -10.57 6.42 -0.67
N ASN A 103 -10.84 5.27 -1.27
CA ASN A 103 -10.00 4.67 -2.32
C ASN A 103 -10.34 5.29 -3.69
N LEU A 104 -9.39 6.03 -4.25
CA LEU A 104 -9.55 6.87 -5.45
C LEU A 104 -8.96 6.25 -6.72
N CYS A 105 -8.10 5.24 -6.57
CA CYS A 105 -7.45 4.57 -7.70
C CYS A 105 -7.64 3.06 -7.60
N ALA A 106 -7.89 2.42 -8.75
CA ALA A 106 -7.95 0.96 -8.89
C ALA A 106 -6.80 0.48 -9.79
N ILE A 107 -5.68 0.16 -9.16
CA ILE A 107 -4.43 -0.26 -9.83
C ILE A 107 -4.31 -1.78 -9.74
N ILE A 108 -3.81 -2.42 -10.81
CA ILE A 108 -3.46 -3.86 -10.83
C ILE A 108 -2.66 -4.21 -9.55
N PRO A 109 -3.03 -5.30 -8.83
CA PRO A 109 -3.98 -6.36 -9.22
C PRO A 109 -5.45 -6.10 -8.85
N ALA A 110 -5.76 -5.02 -8.12
CA ALA A 110 -7.12 -4.76 -7.64
C ALA A 110 -8.01 -4.00 -8.63
N GLY A 111 -7.44 -3.52 -9.74
CA GLY A 111 -8.17 -2.84 -10.81
C GLY A 111 -7.51 -3.06 -12.16
N THR A 112 -7.93 -2.28 -13.16
CA THR A 112 -7.48 -2.42 -14.55
C THR A 112 -6.36 -1.46 -14.93
N ASN A 113 -6.08 -0.44 -14.12
CA ASN A 113 -5.13 0.60 -14.46
C ASN A 113 -3.71 0.22 -14.04
N GLU A 114 -2.73 0.67 -14.81
CA GLU A 114 -1.31 0.55 -14.48
C GLU A 114 -0.78 1.84 -13.86
N MET A 115 0.42 1.79 -13.28
CA MET A 115 1.08 3.00 -12.76
C MET A 115 1.34 4.05 -13.86
N ALA A 116 1.48 3.61 -15.11
CA ALA A 116 1.60 4.48 -16.28
C ALA A 116 0.36 5.37 -16.47
N ASP A 117 -0.83 4.82 -16.23
CA ASP A 117 -2.09 5.54 -16.37
C ASP A 117 -2.26 6.56 -15.24
N ILE A 118 -1.84 6.19 -14.02
CA ILE A 118 -1.79 7.11 -12.89
C ILE A 118 -0.85 8.29 -13.19
N ASP A 119 0.33 8.05 -13.75
CA ASP A 119 1.25 9.14 -14.14
C ASP A 119 0.60 10.09 -15.15
N LYS A 120 -0.02 9.54 -16.21
CA LYS A 120 -0.73 10.33 -17.23
C LYS A 120 -1.90 11.11 -16.64
N ALA A 121 -2.62 10.54 -15.69
CA ALA A 121 -3.75 11.17 -15.00
C ALA A 121 -3.35 12.28 -14.02
N GLY A 122 -2.05 12.49 -13.75
CA GLY A 122 -1.55 13.54 -12.87
C GLY A 122 -0.55 13.08 -11.81
N GLY A 123 -0.34 11.77 -11.68
CA GLY A 123 0.57 11.15 -10.73
C GLY A 123 0.18 11.39 -9.28
N VAL A 124 1.15 11.21 -8.38
CA VAL A 124 0.98 11.49 -6.94
C VAL A 124 0.49 12.91 -6.65
N PRO A 125 0.92 13.99 -7.33
CA PRO A 125 0.34 15.31 -7.13
C PRO A 125 -1.17 15.39 -7.40
N GLY A 126 -1.67 14.66 -8.41
CA GLY A 126 -3.10 14.57 -8.68
C GLY A 126 -3.85 13.91 -7.54
N VAL A 127 -3.32 12.80 -7.00
CA VAL A 127 -3.89 12.11 -5.83
C VAL A 127 -3.88 13.02 -4.60
N LEU A 128 -2.77 13.69 -4.32
CA LEU A 128 -2.66 14.67 -3.23
C LEU A 128 -3.67 15.80 -3.38
N SER A 129 -3.94 16.27 -4.60
CA SER A 129 -4.92 17.34 -4.83
C SER A 129 -6.36 16.93 -4.48
N ARG A 130 -6.73 15.65 -4.66
CA ARG A 130 -8.02 15.12 -4.20
C ARG A 130 -8.13 15.12 -2.69
N LEU A 131 -7.02 14.84 -2.02
CA LEU A 131 -6.93 14.70 -0.57
C LEU A 131 -6.52 16.00 0.13
N LYS A 132 -6.40 17.13 -0.58
CA LYS A 132 -5.81 18.38 -0.06
C LYS A 132 -6.41 18.87 1.27
N GLY A 133 -7.68 18.60 1.54
CA GLY A 133 -8.34 18.95 2.81
C GLY A 133 -7.89 18.09 4.01
N MET A 134 -7.26 16.95 3.74
CA MET A 134 -6.77 15.98 4.71
C MET A 134 -5.24 15.94 4.80
N VAL A 135 -4.54 16.60 3.86
CA VAL A 135 -3.07 16.65 3.83
C VAL A 135 -2.55 17.54 4.96
N LYS A 136 -1.71 16.96 5.82
CA LYS A 136 -0.95 17.68 6.84
C LYS A 136 0.23 18.40 6.20
N ASP A 137 0.58 19.58 6.69
CA ASP A 137 1.69 20.34 6.11
C ASP A 137 3.05 19.78 6.55
N GLY A 138 4.08 20.01 5.76
CA GLY A 138 5.41 19.45 6.03
C GLY A 138 6.43 19.74 4.94
N LEU A 139 7.71 19.79 5.32
CA LEU A 139 8.81 19.98 4.38
C LEU A 139 8.93 18.79 3.42
N THR A 140 9.48 19.05 2.23
CA THR A 140 9.87 18.00 1.30
C THR A 140 11.25 18.31 0.70
N VAL A 141 11.88 17.29 0.12
CA VAL A 141 13.06 17.46 -0.72
C VAL A 141 12.78 18.29 -1.96
N ASN A 142 11.56 18.76 -2.27
CA ASN A 142 11.30 19.60 -3.43
C ASN A 142 11.44 21.10 -3.13
N GLY A 143 11.69 21.47 -1.86
CA GLY A 143 11.85 22.87 -1.46
C GLY A 143 10.54 23.65 -1.35
N LYS A 144 9.43 22.93 -1.50
CA LYS A 144 8.07 23.39 -1.27
C LYS A 144 7.39 22.44 -0.27
N PRO A 145 6.48 22.92 0.57
CA PRO A 145 5.74 22.06 1.47
C PRO A 145 4.80 21.11 0.70
N ILE A 146 4.48 19.96 1.26
CA ILE A 146 3.60 18.96 0.64
C ILE A 146 2.19 19.51 0.37
N ARG A 147 1.71 20.43 1.21
CA ARG A 147 0.41 21.10 1.01
C ARG A 147 0.39 21.94 -0.25
N GLN A 148 1.48 22.67 -0.53
CA GLN A 148 1.61 23.43 -1.78
C GLN A 148 1.63 22.49 -3.00
N ILE A 149 2.26 21.32 -2.89
CA ILE A 149 2.25 20.30 -3.95
C ILE A 149 0.83 19.80 -4.19
N ALA A 150 0.06 19.55 -3.14
CA ALA A 150 -1.34 19.15 -3.22
C ALA A 150 -2.22 20.23 -3.88
N GLU A 151 -2.04 21.50 -3.51
CA GLU A 151 -2.80 22.63 -4.07
C GLU A 151 -2.50 22.88 -5.56
N GLN A 152 -1.25 22.64 -5.98
CA GLN A 152 -0.82 22.81 -7.37
C GLN A 152 -1.04 21.56 -8.23
N GLY A 153 -1.30 20.42 -7.60
CA GLY A 153 -1.62 19.16 -8.25
C GLY A 153 -2.87 19.28 -9.13
N ARG A 154 -2.86 18.59 -10.26
CA ARG A 154 -3.98 18.55 -11.20
C ARG A 154 -4.27 17.11 -11.54
N VAL A 155 -5.55 16.76 -11.50
CA VAL A 155 -6.04 15.52 -12.11
C VAL A 155 -6.39 15.83 -13.56
N LEU A 156 -5.88 15.00 -14.46
CA LEU A 156 -6.10 15.11 -15.91
C LEU A 156 -7.12 14.09 -16.42
N ASP A 157 -7.44 13.08 -15.60
CA ASP A 157 -8.42 12.04 -15.89
C ASP A 157 -9.14 11.62 -14.59
N ASP A 158 -10.41 12.02 -14.47
CA ASP A 158 -11.27 11.73 -13.33
C ASP A 158 -11.68 10.25 -13.24
N ASP A 159 -11.53 9.45 -14.31
CA ASP A 159 -11.85 8.02 -14.28
C ASP A 159 -10.69 7.19 -13.71
N ILE A 160 -9.46 7.70 -13.82
CA ILE A 160 -8.23 7.06 -13.29
C ILE A 160 -7.92 7.50 -11.85
N ILE A 161 -8.03 8.81 -11.57
CA ILE A 161 -7.89 9.37 -10.21
C ILE A 161 -9.22 10.00 -9.82
N ARG A 162 -10.09 9.20 -9.21
CA ARG A 162 -11.49 9.58 -8.95
C ARG A 162 -11.65 10.72 -7.96
N THR A 163 -12.80 11.38 -8.04
CA THR A 163 -13.21 12.37 -7.04
C THR A 163 -13.55 11.69 -5.72
N LEU A 164 -13.67 12.46 -4.63
CA LEU A 164 -14.06 11.93 -3.32
C LEU A 164 -15.49 11.37 -3.35
N GLU A 165 -16.37 11.99 -4.14
CA GLU A 165 -17.79 11.63 -4.27
C GLU A 165 -18.00 10.39 -5.14
N ASN A 166 -17.09 10.10 -6.07
CA ASN A 166 -17.16 8.93 -6.97
C ASN A 166 -16.05 7.90 -6.67
N ALA A 167 -15.58 7.82 -5.43
CA ALA A 167 -14.55 6.88 -5.02
C ALA A 167 -14.95 5.42 -5.29
N TYR A 168 -13.96 4.53 -5.48
CA TYR A 168 -14.21 3.08 -5.60
C TYR A 168 -14.73 2.48 -4.29
N SER A 169 -14.24 3.00 -3.17
CA SER A 169 -14.69 2.69 -1.81
C SER A 169 -14.54 3.96 -0.96
N TYR A 170 -15.43 4.12 0.03
CA TYR A 170 -15.34 5.21 1.00
C TYR A 170 -14.37 4.92 2.16
N GLU A 171 -13.85 3.69 2.22
CA GLU A 171 -12.75 3.29 3.10
C GLU A 171 -11.52 2.92 2.26
N GLY A 172 -10.36 2.95 2.92
CA GLY A 172 -9.04 2.81 2.31
C GLY A 172 -8.73 1.42 1.77
N GLY A 173 -7.57 1.27 1.14
CA GLY A 173 -7.13 0.00 0.54
C GLY A 173 -6.94 -1.17 1.51
N ILE A 174 -6.63 -0.88 2.77
CA ILE A 174 -6.16 -1.85 3.76
C ILE A 174 -7.05 -1.78 5.00
N ALA A 175 -7.41 -2.94 5.55
CA ALA A 175 -8.08 -3.05 6.84
C ALA A 175 -7.20 -3.77 7.86
N VAL A 176 -7.34 -3.38 9.14
CA VAL A 176 -6.68 -4.03 10.27
C VAL A 176 -7.71 -4.85 11.03
N LEU A 177 -7.59 -6.17 10.98
CA LEU A 177 -8.46 -7.08 11.71
C LEU A 177 -7.87 -7.40 13.07
N LYS A 178 -8.72 -7.55 14.09
CA LYS A 178 -8.33 -7.90 15.46
C LYS A 178 -9.27 -8.96 16.02
N GLY A 179 -8.77 -9.79 16.92
CA GLY A 179 -9.58 -10.79 17.60
C GLY A 179 -8.75 -11.72 18.47
N ASN A 180 -9.37 -12.81 18.93
CA ASN A 180 -8.69 -13.84 19.71
C ASN A 180 -7.65 -14.65 18.91
N ILE A 181 -7.72 -14.63 17.56
CA ILE A 181 -6.74 -15.29 16.68
C ILE A 181 -5.48 -14.42 16.49
N ALA A 182 -5.62 -13.10 16.44
CA ALA A 182 -4.52 -12.17 16.19
C ALA A 182 -4.74 -10.82 16.87
N ASN A 183 -3.69 -10.29 17.51
CA ASN A 183 -3.67 -8.93 18.04
C ASN A 183 -3.88 -7.88 16.93
N SER A 184 -3.35 -8.16 15.74
CA SER A 184 -3.59 -7.43 14.50
C SER A 184 -3.26 -8.32 13.31
N SER A 185 -4.10 -8.35 12.30
CA SER A 185 -3.80 -8.91 10.97
C SER A 185 -4.23 -7.94 9.89
N ILE A 186 -3.60 -8.03 8.72
CA ILE A 186 -3.75 -7.05 7.64
C ILE A 186 -4.38 -7.72 6.44
N ILE A 187 -5.39 -7.08 5.87
CA ILE A 187 -6.03 -7.52 4.63
C ILE A 187 -6.13 -6.36 3.65
N LYS A 188 -5.87 -6.63 2.37
CA LYS A 188 -6.16 -5.67 1.29
C LYS A 188 -7.64 -5.77 0.95
N GLN A 189 -8.47 -4.95 1.59
CA GLN A 189 -9.92 -5.02 1.45
C GLN A 189 -10.43 -4.67 0.04
N THR A 190 -9.68 -3.89 -0.73
CA THR A 190 -10.03 -3.60 -2.14
C THR A 190 -9.91 -4.80 -3.06
N ALA A 191 -9.26 -5.89 -2.62
CA ALA A 191 -9.15 -7.14 -3.37
C ALA A 191 -10.12 -8.23 -2.83
N VAL A 192 -11.06 -7.86 -1.95
CA VAL A 192 -12.03 -8.78 -1.34
C VAL A 192 -13.40 -8.55 -1.98
N GLU A 193 -13.98 -9.61 -2.53
CA GLU A 193 -15.35 -9.58 -3.06
C GLU A 193 -16.37 -9.29 -1.94
N LYS A 194 -17.47 -8.60 -2.28
CA LYS A 194 -18.47 -8.16 -1.29
C LYS A 194 -19.04 -9.31 -0.46
N GLU A 195 -19.26 -10.46 -1.08
CA GLU A 195 -19.79 -11.67 -0.44
C GLU A 195 -18.76 -12.35 0.49
N MET A 196 -17.48 -11.98 0.39
CA MET A 196 -16.38 -12.50 1.22
C MET A 196 -15.95 -11.53 2.33
N MET A 197 -16.52 -10.32 2.39
CA MET A 197 -16.26 -9.34 3.46
C MET A 197 -16.61 -9.89 4.85
N VAL A 198 -17.59 -10.79 4.92
CA VAL A 198 -17.90 -11.58 6.12
C VAL A 198 -17.92 -13.04 5.73
N HIS A 199 -17.03 -13.82 6.32
CA HIS A 199 -16.88 -15.23 6.00
C HIS A 199 -16.69 -16.05 7.29
N SER A 200 -17.31 -17.23 7.34
CA SER A 200 -17.18 -18.19 8.43
C SER A 200 -17.29 -19.60 7.87
N GLY A 201 -16.42 -20.49 8.33
CA GLY A 201 -16.38 -21.88 7.89
C GLY A 201 -15.38 -22.72 8.67
N PRO A 202 -15.29 -24.02 8.37
CA PRO A 202 -14.37 -24.91 9.06
C PRO A 202 -12.91 -24.56 8.72
N ALA A 203 -12.05 -24.62 9.73
CA ALA A 203 -10.62 -24.37 9.57
C ALA A 203 -9.93 -25.57 8.90
N ARG A 204 -9.11 -25.32 7.88
CA ARG A 204 -8.21 -26.27 7.22
C ARG A 204 -6.78 -25.82 7.46
N ILE A 205 -6.06 -26.55 8.30
CA ILE A 205 -4.72 -26.15 8.77
C ILE A 205 -3.67 -26.94 7.99
N PHE A 206 -2.71 -26.24 7.40
CA PHE A 206 -1.56 -26.81 6.69
C PHE A 206 -0.29 -26.20 7.27
N TYR A 207 0.74 -26.99 7.56
CA TYR A 207 1.95 -26.48 8.23
C TYR A 207 3.06 -26.11 7.26
N THR A 208 2.95 -26.56 6.01
CA THR A 208 3.87 -26.18 4.95
C THR A 208 3.11 -25.74 3.70
N GLU A 209 3.74 -24.88 2.90
CA GLU A 209 3.20 -24.48 1.60
C GLU A 209 2.93 -25.68 0.70
N LYS A 210 3.82 -26.68 0.72
CA LYS A 210 3.67 -27.92 -0.04
C LYS A 210 2.40 -28.68 0.34
N GLU A 211 2.12 -28.85 1.63
CA GLU A 211 0.90 -29.55 2.09
C GLU A 211 -0.38 -28.85 1.60
N LEU A 212 -0.39 -27.51 1.60
CA LEU A 212 -1.51 -26.74 1.08
C LEU A 212 -1.66 -26.93 -0.43
N LEU A 213 -0.56 -26.89 -1.20
CA LEU A 213 -0.60 -27.09 -2.65
C LEU A 213 -1.06 -28.50 -3.02
N ASP A 214 -0.54 -29.54 -2.35
CA ASP A 214 -0.98 -30.92 -2.55
C ASP A 214 -2.50 -31.06 -2.27
N ALA A 215 -3.01 -30.38 -1.23
CA ALA A 215 -4.43 -30.40 -0.86
C ALA A 215 -5.33 -29.68 -1.89
N ILE A 216 -4.85 -28.60 -2.50
CA ILE A 216 -5.52 -27.89 -3.60
C ILE A 216 -5.55 -28.78 -4.85
N GLU A 217 -4.43 -29.42 -5.19
CA GLU A 217 -4.30 -30.27 -6.38
C GLU A 217 -5.30 -31.44 -6.36
N VAL A 218 -5.41 -32.13 -5.21
CA VAL A 218 -6.37 -33.23 -5.03
C VAL A 218 -7.79 -32.76 -4.69
N LYS A 219 -8.06 -31.45 -4.72
CA LYS A 219 -9.37 -30.82 -4.43
C LYS A 219 -9.98 -31.24 -3.08
N SER A 220 -9.13 -31.38 -2.06
CA SER A 220 -9.57 -31.73 -0.69
C SER A 220 -10.12 -30.54 0.12
N ILE A 221 -9.94 -29.32 -0.39
CA ILE A 221 -10.52 -28.09 0.17
C ILE A 221 -11.93 -27.88 -0.40
N ALA A 222 -12.88 -27.52 0.46
CA ALA A 222 -14.26 -27.20 0.06
C ALA A 222 -14.50 -25.69 -0.05
N GLN A 223 -15.47 -25.30 -0.89
CA GLN A 223 -15.99 -23.93 -0.86
C GLN A 223 -16.59 -23.66 0.52
N GLY A 224 -16.22 -22.53 1.13
CA GLY A 224 -16.57 -22.18 2.51
C GLY A 224 -15.45 -22.45 3.52
N ASP A 225 -14.38 -23.15 3.15
CA ASP A 225 -13.29 -23.44 4.09
C ASP A 225 -12.46 -22.19 4.40
N VAL A 226 -11.94 -22.15 5.64
CA VAL A 226 -10.94 -21.17 6.08
C VAL A 226 -9.58 -21.87 6.14
N VAL A 227 -8.74 -21.62 5.13
CA VAL A 227 -7.39 -22.16 5.06
C VAL A 227 -6.47 -21.36 5.98
N VAL A 228 -5.73 -22.07 6.82
CA VAL A 228 -4.76 -21.50 7.77
C VAL A 228 -3.39 -22.10 7.50
N LEU A 229 -2.41 -21.24 7.21
CA LEU A 229 -1.01 -21.60 6.97
C LEU A 229 -0.12 -20.87 8.00
N PRO A 230 0.05 -21.44 9.22
CA PRO A 230 0.89 -20.85 10.25
C PRO A 230 2.38 -21.15 10.01
N PHE A 231 3.24 -20.59 10.87
CA PHE A 231 4.70 -20.76 10.87
C PHE A 231 5.40 -20.17 9.65
N GLN A 232 4.76 -19.20 8.98
CA GLN A 232 5.33 -18.41 7.89
C GLN A 232 5.79 -17.01 8.35
N GLY A 233 5.74 -16.73 9.66
CA GLY A 233 6.19 -15.47 10.24
C GLY A 233 7.72 -15.29 10.27
N PRO A 234 8.21 -14.15 10.81
CA PRO A 234 9.64 -13.79 10.82
C PRO A 234 10.59 -14.82 11.40
N SER A 235 10.15 -15.60 12.39
CA SER A 235 10.93 -16.66 13.03
C SER A 235 10.51 -18.08 12.63
N GLY A 236 9.27 -18.28 12.20
CA GLY A 236 8.75 -19.59 11.83
C GLY A 236 9.40 -20.10 10.53
N ALA A 237 9.31 -19.30 9.46
CA ALA A 237 9.88 -19.62 8.16
C ALA A 237 11.27 -18.98 7.89
N PRO A 238 11.85 -18.32 8.88
CA PRO A 238 12.69 -17.13 8.73
C PRO A 238 12.32 -16.07 7.69
N GLY A 239 12.39 -14.79 8.07
CA GLY A 239 12.34 -13.66 7.12
C GLY A 239 10.94 -13.33 6.58
N MET A 240 9.89 -14.04 7.04
CA MET A 240 8.49 -13.78 6.67
C MET A 240 8.30 -13.77 5.14
N PRO A 241 8.45 -14.91 4.46
CA PRO A 241 8.41 -14.98 3.01
C PRO A 241 7.06 -14.50 2.45
N GLU A 242 7.12 -13.97 1.22
CA GLU A 242 5.93 -13.60 0.45
C GLU A 242 5.52 -14.75 -0.45
N MET A 243 4.32 -15.28 -0.24
CA MET A 243 3.81 -16.45 -0.93
C MET A 243 2.77 -16.02 -1.98
N LEU A 244 3.07 -16.27 -3.25
CA LEU A 244 2.14 -16.05 -4.38
C LEU A 244 1.50 -17.37 -4.82
N THR A 245 2.25 -18.47 -4.75
CA THR A 245 1.81 -19.75 -5.30
C THR A 245 0.50 -20.27 -4.68
N PRO A 246 0.23 -20.13 -3.37
CA PRO A 246 -1.03 -20.59 -2.78
C PRO A 246 -2.26 -19.81 -3.24
N THR A 247 -2.14 -18.47 -3.37
CA THR A 247 -3.24 -17.61 -3.81
C THR A 247 -3.57 -17.86 -5.28
N ASP A 248 -2.55 -17.99 -6.13
CA ASP A 248 -2.71 -18.35 -7.54
C ASP A 248 -3.29 -19.76 -7.73
N ALA A 249 -2.83 -20.74 -6.94
CA ALA A 249 -3.33 -22.12 -7.00
C ALA A 249 -4.82 -22.20 -6.61
N LEU A 250 -5.25 -21.50 -5.54
CA LEU A 250 -6.66 -21.42 -5.15
C LEU A 250 -7.51 -20.79 -6.25
N LYS A 251 -7.05 -19.68 -6.83
CA LYS A 251 -7.75 -19.00 -7.93
C LYS A 251 -7.82 -19.88 -9.18
N GLY A 252 -6.72 -20.52 -9.55
CA GLY A 252 -6.63 -21.42 -10.71
C GLY A 252 -7.47 -22.69 -10.56
N ALA A 253 -7.66 -23.18 -9.34
CA ALA A 253 -8.57 -24.29 -9.04
C ALA A 253 -10.06 -23.88 -9.02
N GLY A 254 -10.37 -22.59 -9.18
CA GLY A 254 -11.74 -22.06 -9.24
C GLY A 254 -12.40 -21.87 -7.86
N TYR A 255 -11.61 -21.78 -6.79
CA TYR A 255 -12.15 -21.41 -5.48
C TYR A 255 -12.55 -19.94 -5.47
N THR A 256 -13.78 -19.65 -5.07
CA THR A 256 -14.33 -18.29 -5.00
C THR A 256 -14.78 -17.92 -3.60
N ARG A 257 -14.98 -18.93 -2.74
CA ARG A 257 -15.43 -18.77 -1.36
C ARG A 257 -14.50 -19.47 -0.38
N VAL A 258 -13.19 -19.21 -0.48
CA VAL A 258 -12.20 -19.71 0.49
C VAL A 258 -11.47 -18.52 1.09
N ALA A 259 -11.36 -18.48 2.41
CA ALA A 259 -10.55 -17.50 3.12
C ALA A 259 -9.16 -18.08 3.40
N LEU A 260 -8.13 -17.23 3.37
CA LEU A 260 -6.74 -17.64 3.60
C LEU A 260 -6.12 -16.78 4.71
N ILE A 261 -5.54 -17.44 5.71
CA ILE A 261 -4.94 -16.81 6.89
C ILE A 261 -3.51 -17.34 7.06
N THR A 262 -2.57 -16.44 7.35
CA THR A 262 -1.18 -16.78 7.66
C THR A 262 -0.59 -15.77 8.66
N ASP A 263 0.46 -16.18 9.36
CA ASP A 263 1.38 -15.30 10.09
C ASP A 263 2.55 -14.80 9.21
N GLY A 264 2.63 -15.24 7.94
CA GLY A 264 3.52 -14.75 6.90
C GLY A 264 2.91 -13.65 6.03
N ARG A 265 3.25 -13.62 4.74
CA ARG A 265 2.72 -12.65 3.76
C ARG A 265 2.21 -13.37 2.52
N PHE A 266 1.04 -12.95 2.03
CA PHE A 266 0.56 -13.36 0.72
C PHE A 266 0.73 -12.24 -0.30
N SER A 267 1.13 -12.61 -1.51
CA SER A 267 0.98 -11.75 -2.68
C SER A 267 -0.36 -12.07 -3.35
N GLY A 268 -1.01 -11.03 -3.86
CA GLY A 268 -2.16 -11.14 -4.76
C GLY A 268 -1.90 -10.49 -6.10
#